data_AF-A0A380FKP4-F1
#
_entry.id   AF-A0A380FKP4-F1
#
_cell.length_a   1.000
_cell.length_b   1.000
_cell.length_c   1.000
_cell.angle_alpha   90.00
_cell.angle_beta   90.00
_cell.angle_gamma   90.00
#
_symmetry.space_group_name_H-M   'P 1'
#
loop_
_entity.id
_entity.type
_entity.pdbx_description
1 polymer ?
#
loop_
_entity_poly.entity_id
_entity_poly.type
_entity_poly.pdbx_seq_one_letter_code
_entity_poly.pdbx_strand_id
1 'polypeptide(L)'
;MRMHPLSKKNFIFLNQFNQQSFPQGSEFAQLTTAIRNEEVTKPEVFLLGTSINSAELAAKERVGFIYAYFINSNDKALKEAVQSYKAIYPEGRMIVAVAAVVAENLEQLEKVEAGRTNYALHFEDGQKITVNNQSQVDLFRQQSTEKFEIEEKRIDVFTGEAHQIKDAIAKLNVDGDIDEFMLHMPVHDAQLRKQTVIQLAPVNSEQLEKEGII
;
A
#
# COMPACT_ATOMS: atom_id res chain seq x y z
N MET A 1 11.88 -2.96 9.08
CA MET A 1 11.04 -2.86 10.30
C MET A 1 10.41 -4.23 10.57
N ARG A 2 10.57 -4.81 11.77
CA ARG A 2 9.94 -6.09 12.11
C ARG A 2 8.52 -5.83 12.64
N MET A 3 7.55 -6.63 12.21
CA MET A 3 6.19 -6.56 12.75
C MET A 3 6.20 -6.87 14.25
N HIS A 4 5.49 -6.05 15.03
CA HIS A 4 5.38 -6.27 16.47
C HIS A 4 4.65 -7.61 16.76
N PRO A 5 5.09 -8.42 17.75
CA PRO A 5 4.50 -9.74 18.00
C PRO A 5 2.98 -9.73 18.21
N LEU A 6 2.45 -8.70 18.88
CA LEU A 6 1.02 -8.51 19.07
C LEU A 6 0.28 -8.28 17.75
N SER A 7 0.84 -7.49 16.83
CA SER A 7 0.25 -7.25 15.51
C SER A 7 0.17 -8.53 14.69
N LYS A 8 1.20 -9.38 14.75
CA LYS A 8 1.18 -10.70 14.09
C LYS A 8 0.08 -11.59 14.66
N LYS A 9 -0.03 -11.70 15.99
CA LYS A 9 -1.06 -12.51 16.65
C LYS A 9 -2.47 -12.03 16.28
N ASN A 10 -2.69 -10.72 16.30
CA ASN A 10 -3.98 -10.12 15.94
C ASN A 10 -4.36 -10.38 14.49
N PHE A 11 -3.39 -10.30 13.57
CA PHE A 11 -3.64 -10.62 12.16
C PHE A 11 -4.06 -12.07 11.95
N ILE A 12 -3.36 -13.01 12.60
CA ILE A 12 -3.69 -14.45 12.53
C ILE A 12 -5.11 -14.69 13.06
N PHE A 13 -5.45 -14.09 14.20
CA PHE A 13 -6.81 -14.19 14.75
C PHE A 13 -7.88 -13.59 13.85
N LEU A 14 -7.63 -12.44 13.22
CA LEU A 14 -8.54 -11.86 12.24
C LEU A 14 -8.76 -12.80 11.06
N ASN A 15 -7.68 -13.39 10.52
CA ASN A 15 -7.77 -14.34 9.42
C ASN A 15 -8.53 -15.62 9.82
N GLN A 16 -8.26 -16.17 11.02
CA GLN A 16 -9.00 -17.30 11.58
C GLN A 16 -10.48 -17.00 11.78
N PHE A 17 -10.82 -15.80 12.22
CA PHE A 17 -12.20 -15.36 12.36
C PHE A 17 -12.90 -15.23 11.00
N ASN A 18 -12.22 -14.63 10.00
CA ASN A 18 -12.72 -14.54 8.63
C ASN A 18 -12.96 -15.93 8.02
N GLN A 19 -12.03 -16.87 8.24
CA GLN A 19 -12.11 -18.22 7.70
C GLN A 19 -12.97 -19.17 8.53
N GLN A 20 -13.31 -18.81 9.77
CA GLN A 20 -13.93 -19.68 10.78
C GLN A 20 -13.09 -20.94 11.06
N SER A 21 -11.77 -20.77 11.17
CA SER A 21 -10.79 -21.87 11.25
C SER A 21 -10.09 -21.96 12.62
N PHE A 22 -10.72 -21.46 13.69
CA PHE A 22 -10.16 -21.56 15.03
C PHE A 22 -9.97 -23.03 15.45
N PRO A 23 -8.84 -23.37 16.13
CA PRO A 23 -8.62 -24.72 16.65
C PRO A 23 -9.71 -25.14 17.64
N GLN A 24 -10.04 -26.43 17.61
CA GLN A 24 -10.98 -27.03 18.55
C GLN A 24 -10.49 -26.84 20.00
N GLY A 25 -11.38 -26.38 20.88
CA GLY A 25 -11.07 -26.10 22.28
C GLY A 25 -10.45 -24.72 22.55
N SER A 26 -10.25 -23.88 21.53
CA SER A 26 -9.91 -22.47 21.76
C SER A 26 -11.07 -21.70 22.38
N GLU A 27 -10.76 -20.64 23.13
CA GLU A 27 -11.75 -19.71 23.70
C GLU A 27 -12.64 -19.06 22.61
N PHE A 28 -12.15 -19.02 21.36
CA PHE A 28 -12.82 -18.43 20.21
C PHE A 28 -13.51 -19.46 19.30
N ALA A 29 -13.48 -20.76 19.64
CA ALA A 29 -14.01 -21.82 18.78
C ALA A 29 -15.53 -21.72 18.54
N GLN A 30 -16.26 -21.01 19.41
CA GLN A 30 -17.70 -20.76 19.27
C GLN A 30 -18.02 -19.44 18.58
N LEU A 31 -17.01 -18.61 18.30
CA LEU A 31 -17.23 -17.34 17.62
C LEU A 31 -17.51 -17.60 16.14
N THR A 32 -18.60 -17.01 15.65
CA THR A 32 -19.01 -17.08 14.26
C THR A 32 -19.21 -15.66 13.74
N THR A 33 -18.91 -15.46 12.45
CA THR A 33 -19.27 -14.22 11.76
C THR A 33 -20.79 -14.16 11.58
N ALA A 34 -21.36 -12.97 11.49
CA ALA A 34 -22.80 -12.80 11.22
C ALA A 34 -23.23 -13.33 9.85
N ILE A 35 -22.27 -13.67 8.98
CA ILE A 35 -22.49 -14.33 7.70
C ILE A 35 -22.79 -15.81 7.99
N ARG A 36 -24.08 -16.12 8.13
CA ARG A 36 -24.58 -17.42 8.58
C ARG A 36 -24.82 -18.42 7.44
N ASN A 37 -24.99 -17.91 6.21
CA ASN A 37 -25.35 -18.69 5.04
C ASN A 37 -24.41 -18.28 3.89
N GLU A 38 -24.01 -19.22 3.05
CA GLU A 38 -23.05 -19.06 1.93
C GLU A 38 -23.45 -18.02 0.85
N GLU A 39 -24.50 -17.23 1.09
CA GLU A 39 -25.01 -16.15 0.23
C GLU A 39 -24.03 -14.98 0.07
N VAL A 40 -23.10 -14.78 1.01
CA VAL A 40 -22.08 -13.72 0.95
C VAL A 40 -20.70 -14.36 0.93
N THR A 41 -19.97 -14.16 -0.16
CA THR A 41 -18.58 -14.61 -0.29
C THR A 41 -17.71 -13.93 0.77
N LYS A 42 -16.87 -14.72 1.44
CA LYS A 42 -15.91 -14.19 2.42
C LYS A 42 -14.99 -13.17 1.74
N PRO A 43 -14.67 -12.05 2.39
CA PRO A 43 -13.74 -11.08 1.81
C PRO A 43 -12.35 -11.70 1.68
N GLU A 44 -11.68 -11.37 0.57
CA GLU A 44 -10.26 -11.63 0.42
C GLU A 44 -9.48 -10.80 1.45
N VAL A 45 -8.56 -11.45 2.15
CA VAL A 45 -7.68 -10.78 3.12
C VAL A 45 -6.35 -10.50 2.44
N PHE A 46 -5.83 -9.29 2.65
CA PHE A 46 -4.50 -8.90 2.23
C PHE A 46 -3.70 -8.41 3.44
N LEU A 47 -2.43 -8.78 3.48
CA LEU A 47 -1.49 -8.21 4.43
C LEU A 47 -0.64 -7.14 3.72
N LEU A 48 -0.67 -5.90 4.25
CA LEU A 48 0.23 -4.84 3.82
C LEU A 48 1.57 -4.96 4.57
N GLY A 49 2.68 -4.85 3.85
CA GLY A 49 4.01 -4.89 4.48
C GLY A 49 5.12 -4.29 3.62
N THR A 50 6.32 -4.25 4.20
CA THR A 50 7.52 -3.66 3.57
C THR A 50 8.75 -4.54 3.75
N SER A 51 8.56 -5.83 4.08
CA SER A 51 9.66 -6.72 4.47
C SER A 51 9.42 -8.16 4.06
N ILE A 52 10.50 -8.94 3.98
CA ILE A 52 10.48 -10.38 3.79
C ILE A 52 9.63 -11.06 4.89
N ASN A 53 9.80 -10.66 6.15
CA ASN A 53 9.05 -11.25 7.27
C ASN A 53 7.53 -11.08 7.14
N SER A 54 7.07 -9.92 6.64
CA SER A 54 5.65 -9.70 6.37
C SER A 54 5.18 -10.48 5.14
N ALA A 55 6.03 -10.62 4.12
CA ALA A 55 5.73 -11.43 2.94
C ALA A 55 5.56 -12.90 3.31
N GLU A 56 6.50 -13.48 4.06
CA GLU A 56 6.39 -14.85 4.56
C GLU A 56 5.17 -15.05 5.46
N LEU A 57 4.82 -14.07 6.29
CA LEU A 57 3.63 -14.16 7.13
C LEU A 57 2.36 -14.23 6.27
N ALA A 58 2.24 -13.37 5.25
CA ALA A 58 1.11 -13.40 4.33
C ALA A 58 1.00 -14.76 3.63
N ALA A 59 2.12 -15.30 3.16
CA ALA A 59 2.15 -16.59 2.48
C ALA A 59 1.80 -17.77 3.42
N LYS A 60 2.32 -17.77 4.65
CA LYS A 60 2.01 -18.80 5.67
C LYS A 60 0.55 -18.80 6.06
N GLU A 61 -0.07 -17.62 6.12
CA GLU A 61 -1.50 -17.44 6.40
C GLU A 61 -2.39 -17.60 5.14
N ARG A 62 -1.80 -17.91 3.99
CA ARG A 62 -2.44 -18.05 2.67
C ARG A 62 -3.34 -16.88 2.28
N VAL A 63 -2.90 -15.66 2.57
CA VAL A 63 -3.57 -14.41 2.19
C VAL A 63 -2.82 -13.69 1.08
N GLY A 64 -3.46 -12.72 0.42
CA GLY A 64 -2.78 -11.83 -0.51
C GLY A 64 -1.73 -10.96 0.20
N PHE A 65 -0.72 -10.52 -0.53
CA PHE A 65 0.32 -9.63 0.01
C PHE A 65 0.42 -8.34 -0.81
N ILE A 66 0.42 -7.20 -0.13
CA ILE A 66 0.65 -5.88 -0.73
C ILE A 66 2.01 -5.38 -0.20
N TYR A 67 3.00 -5.28 -1.07
CA TYR A 67 4.30 -4.72 -0.72
C TYR A 67 4.35 -3.21 -1.02
N ALA A 68 4.53 -2.38 -0.01
CA ALA A 68 4.64 -0.93 -0.16
C ALA A 68 6.06 -0.53 -0.60
N TYR A 69 6.30 -0.59 -1.91
CA TYR A 69 7.58 -0.25 -2.53
C TYR A 69 7.95 1.22 -2.32
N PHE A 70 6.98 2.13 -2.46
CA PHE A 70 7.18 3.59 -2.37
C PHE A 70 7.81 4.08 -1.05
N ILE A 71 7.85 3.25 -0.01
CA ILE A 71 8.44 3.60 1.30
C ILE A 71 9.98 3.60 1.25
N ASN A 72 10.60 2.68 0.50
CA ASN A 72 12.06 2.50 0.50
C ASN A 72 12.67 2.30 -0.91
N SER A 73 11.84 2.06 -1.93
CA SER A 73 12.19 1.85 -3.35
C SER A 73 13.45 1.03 -3.60
N ASN A 74 13.53 -0.09 -2.90
CA ASN A 74 14.68 -0.98 -2.96
C ASN A 74 14.33 -2.22 -3.77
N ASP A 75 14.79 -2.27 -5.01
CA ASP A 75 14.51 -3.35 -5.95
C ASP A 75 14.97 -4.72 -5.43
N LYS A 76 16.11 -4.76 -4.74
CA LYS A 76 16.61 -6.01 -4.13
C LYS A 76 15.67 -6.48 -3.02
N ALA A 77 15.26 -5.60 -2.13
CA ALA A 77 14.36 -5.94 -1.04
C ALA A 77 12.95 -6.31 -1.54
N LEU A 78 12.48 -5.67 -2.61
CA LEU A 78 11.26 -6.06 -3.31
C LEU A 78 11.40 -7.48 -3.87
N LYS A 79 12.46 -7.75 -4.64
CA LYS A 79 12.72 -9.05 -5.25
C LYS A 79 12.77 -10.16 -4.21
N GLU A 80 13.51 -9.94 -3.12
CA GLU A 80 13.60 -10.91 -2.01
C GLU A 80 12.22 -11.15 -1.37
N ALA A 81 11.40 -10.11 -1.16
CA ALA A 81 10.07 -10.27 -0.58
C ALA A 81 9.10 -11.01 -1.51
N VAL A 82 9.09 -10.69 -2.82
CA VAL A 82 8.28 -11.39 -3.83
C VAL A 82 8.67 -12.87 -3.88
N GLN A 83 9.96 -13.18 -3.97
CA GLN A 83 10.46 -14.55 -4.03
C GLN A 83 10.10 -15.34 -2.76
N SER A 84 10.27 -14.76 -1.57
CA SER A 84 9.89 -15.42 -0.32
C SER A 84 8.40 -15.68 -0.20
N TYR A 85 7.55 -14.77 -0.70
CA TYR A 85 6.10 -14.96 -0.74
C TYR A 85 5.71 -16.10 -1.68
N LYS A 86 6.12 -16.01 -2.96
CA LYS A 86 5.76 -17.00 -4.00
C LYS A 86 6.38 -18.37 -3.75
N ALA A 87 7.54 -18.47 -3.09
CA ALA A 87 8.11 -19.77 -2.72
C ALA A 87 7.24 -20.56 -1.73
N ILE A 88 6.49 -19.86 -0.87
CA ILE A 88 5.61 -20.49 0.15
C ILE A 88 4.17 -20.61 -0.36
N TYR A 89 3.71 -19.63 -1.15
CA TYR A 89 2.35 -19.55 -1.69
C TYR A 89 2.39 -19.15 -3.19
N PRO A 90 2.75 -20.06 -4.10
CA PRO A 90 2.93 -19.76 -5.53
C PRO A 90 1.71 -19.15 -6.21
N GLU A 91 0.52 -19.62 -5.85
CA GLU A 91 -0.77 -19.15 -6.36
C GLU A 91 -1.32 -17.92 -5.61
N GLY A 92 -0.63 -17.46 -4.57
CA GLY A 92 -1.02 -16.30 -3.79
C GLY A 92 -0.94 -15.00 -4.58
N ARG A 93 -1.83 -14.05 -4.31
CA ARG A 93 -1.88 -12.75 -5.00
C ARG A 93 -0.87 -11.77 -4.43
N MET A 94 0.12 -11.41 -5.25
CA MET A 94 1.21 -10.50 -4.96
C MET A 94 0.97 -9.14 -5.63
N ILE A 95 0.72 -8.12 -4.82
CA ILE A 95 0.49 -6.76 -5.26
C ILE A 95 1.68 -5.90 -4.82
N VAL A 96 2.16 -5.01 -5.69
CA VAL A 96 3.17 -4.02 -5.34
C VAL A 96 2.58 -2.63 -5.41
N ALA A 97 2.57 -1.93 -4.27
CA ALA A 97 2.15 -0.54 -4.21
C ALA A 97 3.33 0.39 -4.52
N VAL A 98 3.20 1.17 -5.58
CA VAL A 98 4.18 2.18 -6.04
C VAL A 98 3.54 3.56 -5.98
N ALA A 99 4.34 4.61 -5.84
CA ALA A 99 3.84 5.97 -5.99
C ALA A 99 4.18 6.50 -7.39
N ALA A 100 3.20 7.08 -8.08
CA ALA A 100 3.38 7.58 -9.43
C ALA A 100 2.54 8.84 -9.68
N VAL A 101 3.12 9.85 -10.32
CA VAL A 101 2.43 11.06 -10.76
C VAL A 101 2.99 11.46 -12.12
N VAL A 102 2.11 11.60 -13.13
CA VAL A 102 2.52 12.10 -14.44
C VAL A 102 2.79 13.60 -14.30
N ALA A 103 4.04 14.00 -14.48
CA ALA A 103 4.53 15.36 -14.29
C ALA A 103 5.65 15.64 -15.30
N GLU A 104 5.42 16.59 -16.20
CA GLU A 104 6.25 16.84 -17.39
C GLU A 104 6.96 18.21 -17.34
N ASN A 105 6.57 19.08 -16.41
CA ASN A 105 7.16 20.42 -16.25
C ASN A 105 7.46 20.74 -14.78
N LEU A 106 8.26 21.80 -14.58
CA LEU A 106 8.74 22.21 -13.27
C LEU A 106 7.61 22.51 -12.27
N GLU A 107 6.54 23.18 -12.71
CA GLU A 107 5.40 23.51 -11.83
C GLU A 107 4.71 22.23 -11.32
N GLN A 108 4.54 21.22 -12.18
CA GLN A 108 3.97 19.93 -11.79
C GLN A 108 4.91 19.17 -10.85
N LEU A 109 6.22 19.20 -11.11
CA LEU A 109 7.21 18.55 -10.24
C LEU A 109 7.23 19.17 -8.85
N GLU A 110 7.13 20.50 -8.71
CA GLU A 110 7.01 21.17 -7.42
C GLU A 110 5.77 20.70 -6.62
N LYS A 111 4.65 20.47 -7.31
CA LYS A 111 3.43 19.90 -6.67
C LYS A 111 3.65 18.47 -6.17
N VAL A 112 4.41 17.66 -6.91
CA VAL A 112 4.80 16.31 -6.49
C VAL A 112 5.75 16.37 -5.29
N GLU A 113 6.74 17.28 -5.30
CA GLU A 113 7.66 17.49 -4.17
C GLU A 113 6.92 17.83 -2.88
N ALA A 114 5.92 18.71 -2.97
CA ALA A 114 5.08 19.07 -1.83
C ALA A 114 4.28 17.87 -1.31
N GLY A 115 3.67 17.09 -2.22
CA GLY A 115 2.81 15.96 -1.84
C GLY A 115 3.55 14.70 -1.36
N ARG A 116 4.81 14.50 -1.80
CA ARG A 116 5.63 13.33 -1.40
C ARG A 116 6.33 13.51 -0.06
N THR A 117 6.27 14.70 0.52
CA THR A 117 6.96 15.05 1.77
C THR A 117 5.98 15.01 2.93
N ASN A 118 6.22 14.09 3.87
CA ASN A 118 5.54 14.03 5.16
C ASN A 118 6.48 14.49 6.26
N TYR A 119 5.91 14.97 7.36
CA TYR A 119 6.64 15.44 8.52
C TYR A 119 6.25 14.60 9.73
N ALA A 120 7.19 13.87 10.29
CA ALA A 120 7.01 13.17 11.55
C ALA A 120 7.41 14.09 12.70
N LEU A 121 6.46 14.37 13.58
CA LEU A 121 6.63 15.10 14.83
C LEU A 121 6.89 14.08 15.93
N HIS A 122 8.06 14.14 16.55
CA HIS A 122 8.49 13.24 17.63
C HIS A 122 8.48 14.00 18.95
N PHE A 123 7.70 13.50 19.91
CA PHE A 123 7.53 14.11 21.23
C PHE A 123 8.42 13.41 22.26
N GLU A 124 8.74 14.11 23.36
CA GLU A 124 9.60 13.59 24.42
C GLU A 124 9.02 12.34 25.12
N ASP A 125 7.69 12.20 25.14
CA ASP A 125 6.98 11.05 25.71
C ASP A 125 7.00 9.80 24.80
N GLY A 126 7.60 9.91 23.61
CA GLY A 126 7.66 8.86 22.60
C GLY A 126 6.45 8.82 21.67
N GLN A 127 5.48 9.74 21.80
CA GLN A 127 4.42 9.90 20.82
C GLN A 127 5.01 10.38 19.48
N LYS A 128 4.40 9.91 18.40
CA LYS A 128 4.73 10.32 17.04
C LYS A 128 3.47 10.68 16.26
N ILE A 129 3.42 11.91 15.76
CA ILE A 129 2.36 12.39 14.86
C ILE A 129 2.97 12.55 13.47
N THR A 130 2.22 12.24 12.41
CA THR A 130 2.66 12.50 11.02
C THR A 130 1.68 13.46 10.38
N VAL A 131 2.21 14.54 9.79
CA VAL A 131 1.44 15.54 9.04
C VAL A 131 1.94 15.61 7.60
N ASN A 132 1.07 16.05 6.69
CA ASN A 132 1.31 15.89 5.24
C ASN A 132 1.74 17.19 4.56
N ASN A 133 1.91 18.29 5.30
CA ASN A 133 2.44 19.54 4.76
C ASN A 133 3.04 20.43 5.86
N GLN A 134 3.89 21.35 5.45
CA GLN A 134 4.58 22.29 6.35
C GLN A 134 3.61 23.18 7.13
N SER A 135 2.50 23.61 6.53
CA SER A 135 1.52 24.47 7.22
C SER A 135 0.90 23.79 8.44
N GLN A 136 0.68 22.46 8.39
CA GLN A 136 0.23 21.69 9.55
C GLN A 136 1.29 21.64 10.65
N VAL A 137 2.58 21.51 10.30
CA VAL A 137 3.68 21.59 11.27
C VAL A 137 3.65 22.95 11.99
N ASP A 138 3.47 24.03 11.24
CA ASP A 138 3.46 25.39 11.80
C ASP A 138 2.24 25.64 12.69
N LEU A 139 1.07 25.11 12.32
CA LEU A 139 -0.12 25.13 13.18
C LEU A 139 0.12 24.35 14.49
N PHE A 140 0.73 23.17 14.42
CA PHE A 140 1.09 22.39 15.60
C PHE A 140 2.07 23.14 16.51
N ARG A 141 3.08 23.83 15.94
CA ARG A 141 4.02 24.68 16.71
C ARG A 141 3.31 25.82 17.43
N GLN A 142 2.29 26.41 16.81
CA GLN A 142 1.54 27.54 17.40
C GLN A 142 0.58 27.09 18.50
N GLN A 143 -0.01 25.90 18.36
CA GLN A 143 -1.05 25.40 19.27
C GLN A 143 -0.50 24.55 20.42
N SER A 144 0.65 23.90 20.23
CA SER A 144 1.24 23.02 21.22
C SER A 144 2.14 23.78 22.19
N THR A 145 2.02 23.45 23.48
CA THR A 145 2.99 23.85 24.52
C THR A 145 4.15 22.87 24.64
N GLU A 146 4.06 21.71 23.99
CA GLU A 146 5.05 20.63 24.05
C GLU A 146 6.13 20.80 22.98
N LYS A 147 7.36 20.43 23.34
CA LYS A 147 8.48 20.41 22.40
C LYS A 147 8.42 19.12 21.58
N PHE A 148 8.69 19.25 20.29
CA PHE A 148 8.81 18.12 19.39
C PHE A 148 9.92 18.35 18.36
N GLU A 149 10.55 17.26 17.93
CA GLU A 149 11.47 17.25 16.80
C GLU A 149 10.73 16.94 15.51
N ILE A 150 11.21 17.50 14.39
CA ILE A 150 10.60 17.30 13.07
C ILE A 150 11.56 16.50 12.21
N GLU A 151 11.07 15.39 11.70
CA GLU A 151 11.74 14.57 10.71
C GLU A 151 10.98 14.66 9.38
N GLU A 152 11.61 15.23 8.35
CA GLU A 152 11.10 15.13 6.99
C GLU A 152 11.28 13.71 6.45
N LYS A 153 10.18 13.12 5.99
CA LYS A 153 10.15 11.83 5.31
C LYS A 153 9.64 12.03 3.90
N ARG A 154 10.44 11.64 2.93
CA ARG A 154 10.06 11.63 1.52
C ARG A 154 9.85 10.21 1.08
N ILE A 155 8.75 9.99 0.36
CA ILE A 155 8.55 8.75 -0.39
C ILE A 155 9.02 8.96 -1.82
N ASP A 156 9.48 7.90 -2.45
CA ASP A 156 9.86 7.98 -3.85
C ASP A 156 8.63 7.87 -4.74
N VAL A 157 8.62 8.68 -5.79
CA VAL A 157 7.50 8.80 -6.72
C VAL A 157 8.05 8.71 -8.13
N PHE A 158 7.52 7.77 -8.92
CA PHE A 158 7.76 7.74 -10.35
C PHE A 158 7.13 8.99 -10.99
N THR A 159 7.95 9.79 -11.66
CA THR A 159 7.56 11.03 -12.32
C THR A 159 8.11 11.06 -13.74
N GLY A 160 7.50 11.88 -14.61
CA GLY A 160 7.77 11.95 -16.04
C GLY A 160 6.51 11.72 -16.87
N GLU A 161 6.71 11.40 -18.15
CA GLU A 161 5.63 11.07 -19.08
C GLU A 161 5.02 9.69 -18.74
N ALA A 162 3.77 9.48 -19.12
CA ALA A 162 3.03 8.26 -18.79
C ALA A 162 3.72 6.97 -19.26
N HIS A 163 4.34 6.96 -20.46
CA HIS A 163 5.05 5.78 -20.97
C HIS A 163 6.32 5.47 -20.16
N GLN A 164 7.06 6.50 -19.72
CA GLN A 164 8.26 6.34 -18.91
C GLN A 164 7.94 5.71 -17.56
N ILE A 165 6.84 6.15 -16.93
CA ILE A 165 6.35 5.58 -15.67
C ILE A 165 5.93 4.12 -15.87
N LYS A 166 5.17 3.82 -16.93
CA LYS A 166 4.74 2.44 -17.24
C LYS A 166 5.95 1.52 -17.46
N ASP A 167 6.95 1.98 -18.21
CA ASP A 167 8.20 1.23 -18.44
C ASP A 167 8.99 1.01 -17.14
N ALA A 168 9.06 2.02 -16.27
CA ALA A 168 9.74 1.90 -14.98
C ALA A 168 9.04 0.88 -14.06
N ILE A 169 7.70 0.91 -14.00
CA ILE A 169 6.91 -0.05 -13.22
C ILE A 169 7.05 -1.46 -13.80
N ALA A 170 7.00 -1.61 -15.14
CA ALA A 170 7.16 -2.91 -15.80
C ALA A 170 8.51 -3.56 -15.48
N LYS A 171 9.58 -2.77 -15.34
CA LYS A 171 10.91 -3.25 -14.95
C LYS A 171 10.98 -3.82 -13.53
N LEU A 172 10.00 -3.55 -12.66
CA LEU A 172 9.93 -4.16 -11.34
C LEU A 172 9.45 -5.63 -11.39
N ASN A 173 8.74 -6.03 -12.47
CA ASN A 173 8.15 -7.36 -12.62
C ASN A 173 8.95 -8.25 -13.59
N VAL A 174 10.27 -8.29 -13.46
CA VAL A 174 11.13 -9.05 -14.39
C VAL A 174 10.81 -10.55 -14.40
N ASP A 175 10.53 -11.11 -13.22
CA ASP A 175 10.32 -12.56 -13.05
C ASP A 175 8.84 -12.96 -13.27
N GLY A 176 7.93 -12.01 -13.51
CA GLY A 176 6.50 -12.26 -13.75
C GLY A 176 5.67 -12.60 -12.51
N ASP A 177 6.27 -12.50 -11.32
CA ASP A 177 5.69 -12.90 -10.03
C ASP A 177 4.85 -11.80 -9.34
N ILE A 178 4.76 -10.60 -9.91
CA ILE A 178 3.88 -9.52 -9.44
C ILE A 178 2.59 -9.56 -10.26
N ASP A 179 1.47 -9.82 -9.58
CA ASP A 179 0.15 -9.97 -10.21
C ASP A 179 -0.51 -8.60 -10.51
N GLU A 180 -0.24 -7.59 -9.67
CA GLU A 180 -0.84 -6.27 -9.80
C GLU A 180 0.06 -5.15 -9.25
N PHE A 181 -0.04 -3.97 -9.84
CA PHE A 181 0.52 -2.74 -9.29
C PHE A 181 -0.58 -1.82 -8.78
N MET A 182 -0.48 -1.43 -7.51
CA MET A 182 -1.37 -0.44 -6.89
C MET A 182 -0.72 0.94 -6.93
N LEU A 183 -1.41 1.92 -7.49
CA LEU A 183 -0.89 3.28 -7.62
C LEU A 183 -1.27 4.17 -6.43
N HIS A 184 -0.27 4.63 -5.69
CA HIS A 184 -0.38 5.75 -4.78
C HIS A 184 -0.05 7.05 -5.52
N MET A 185 -0.84 8.11 -5.33
CA MET A 185 -0.65 9.38 -6.04
C MET A 185 -0.51 10.52 -5.03
N PRO A 186 0.68 10.72 -4.44
CA PRO A 186 0.92 11.69 -3.37
C PRO A 186 1.00 13.11 -3.92
N VAL A 187 -0.14 13.67 -4.33
CA VAL A 187 -0.24 15.05 -4.84
C VAL A 187 -1.54 15.70 -4.38
N HIS A 188 -1.46 16.92 -3.86
CA HIS A 188 -2.62 17.66 -3.36
C HIS A 188 -3.49 18.23 -4.48
N ASP A 189 -2.87 18.61 -5.60
CA ASP A 189 -3.56 19.13 -6.78
C ASP A 189 -4.50 18.07 -7.37
N ALA A 190 -5.81 18.32 -7.27
CA ALA A 190 -6.83 17.37 -7.70
C ALA A 190 -6.86 17.19 -9.22
N GLN A 191 -6.52 18.21 -10.01
CA GLN A 191 -6.48 18.12 -11.46
C GLN A 191 -5.29 17.28 -11.92
N LEU A 192 -4.11 17.51 -11.34
CA LEU A 192 -2.92 16.73 -11.65
C LEU A 192 -3.09 15.25 -11.30
N ARG A 193 -3.71 14.96 -10.14
CA ARG A 193 -4.06 13.59 -9.74
C ARG A 193 -5.05 12.93 -10.72
N LYS A 194 -6.11 13.65 -11.13
CA LYS A 194 -7.07 13.14 -12.11
C LYS A 194 -6.41 12.85 -13.45
N GLN A 195 -5.55 13.75 -13.93
CA GLN A 195 -4.84 13.55 -15.19
C GLN A 195 -3.87 12.38 -15.13
N THR A 196 -3.18 12.20 -14.00
CA THR A 196 -2.34 11.02 -13.76
C THR A 196 -3.15 9.73 -13.88
N VAL A 197 -4.34 9.66 -13.27
CA VAL A 197 -5.23 8.48 -13.41
C VAL A 197 -5.59 8.23 -14.87
N ILE A 198 -6.03 9.24 -15.61
CA ILE A 198 -6.44 9.11 -17.01
C ILE A 198 -5.28 8.60 -17.89
N GLN A 199 -4.07 9.14 -17.69
CA GLN A 199 -2.92 8.81 -18.53
C GLN A 199 -2.29 7.46 -18.18
N LEU A 200 -2.31 7.07 -16.90
CA LEU A 200 -1.81 5.77 -16.46
C LEU A 200 -2.83 4.65 -16.59
N ALA A 201 -4.13 4.97 -16.75
CA ALA A 201 -5.15 3.98 -17.01
C ALA A 201 -4.75 3.08 -18.19
N PRO A 202 -5.11 1.78 -18.13
CA PRO A 202 -4.99 0.92 -19.29
C PRO A 202 -5.82 1.54 -20.42
N VAL A 203 -5.27 1.56 -21.62
CA VAL A 203 -6.06 1.86 -22.81
C VAL A 203 -6.97 0.65 -22.98
N ASN A 204 -8.27 0.80 -22.68
CA ASN A 204 -9.24 -0.26 -22.97
C ASN A 204 -9.21 -0.53 -24.49
N SER A 205 -8.51 -1.59 -24.89
CA SER A 205 -8.60 -2.18 -26.22
C SER A 205 -9.80 -3.14 -26.33
N GLU A 206 -10.79 -2.99 -25.45
CA GLU A 206 -12.10 -3.62 -25.58
C GLU A 206 -13.16 -2.53 -25.75
N GLN A 207 -13.67 -2.50 -26.98
CA GLN A 207 -14.95 -1.97 -27.45
C GLN A 207 -15.74 -1.10 -26.46
N LEU A 208 -15.90 0.17 -26.84
CA LEU A 208 -17.18 0.89 -26.69
C LEU A 208 -18.26 0.16 -27.50
N GLU A 209 -18.59 -1.08 -27.14
CA GLU A 209 -19.87 -1.66 -27.53
C GLU A 209 -20.92 -0.91 -26.73
N LYS A 210 -21.70 -0.14 -27.48
CA LYS A 210 -22.89 0.54 -27.00
C LYS A 210 -23.80 -0.50 -26.32
N GLU A 211 -23.73 -0.61 -25.00
CA GLU A 211 -24.93 -0.90 -24.22
C GLU A 211 -25.83 0.34 -24.43
N GLY A 212 -26.76 0.37 -25.37
CA GLY A 212 -27.83 -0.61 -25.46
C GLY A 212 -28.98 -0.07 -24.63
N ILE A 213 -29.53 1.07 -25.07
CA ILE A 213 -30.86 1.51 -24.64
C ILE A 213 -31.82 0.42 -25.13
N ILE A 214 -32.42 -0.31 -24.20
CA ILE A 214 -33.71 -0.98 -24.42
C ILE A 214 -34.77 -0.06 -23.83
#